data_AF-A0A2H0L4K2-F1
#
_entry.id   AF-A0A2H0L4K2-F1
#
_cell.length_a   1.000
_cell.length_b   1.000
_cell.length_c   1.000
_cell.angle_alpha   90.00
_cell.angle_beta   90.00
_cell.angle_gamma   90.00
#
_symmetry.space_group_name_H-M   'P 1'
#
loop_
_entity.id
_entity.type
_entity.pdbx_description
1 polymer ?
#
loop_
_entity_poly.entity_id
_entity_poly.type
_entity_poly.pdbx_seq_one_letter_code
_entity_poly.pdbx_strand_id
1 'polypeptide(L)'
;MNTSEGGKPLQQLEHVLDEYLIHKAPFQLPGGLKQFIVKVAPWLNLLFIITLLPVVLFALGLGAILSPFLLFGDAAYHAGAGLFTLIFAAGSIVLQAIAVPGLFKRNAQGWNFLYYATLLMAVADIVYFSITGLIGVLISLYILFQVKSLYAGKTVMAAPSPKSHPPKHQD
;
A
#
# COMPACT_ATOMS: atom_id res chain seq x y z
N MET A 1 -8.10 33.71 1.41
CA MET A 1 -8.34 32.48 0.62
C MET A 1 -6.99 31.97 0.16
N ASN A 2 -6.41 30.96 0.81
CA ASN A 2 -5.11 30.41 0.44
C ASN A 2 -5.30 29.33 -0.65
N THR A 3 -4.82 29.62 -1.84
CA THR A 3 -4.77 28.71 -2.99
C THR A 3 -3.31 28.32 -3.26
N SER A 4 -2.88 27.09 -2.89
CA SER A 4 -1.74 26.38 -3.53
C SER A 4 -1.48 24.92 -3.08
N GLU A 5 -2.46 24.15 -2.59
CA GLU A 5 -2.21 22.75 -2.19
C GLU A 5 -2.45 21.79 -3.37
N GLY A 6 -1.71 21.99 -4.48
CA GLY A 6 -1.58 21.02 -5.58
C GLY A 6 -0.70 19.84 -5.18
N GLY A 7 -0.94 19.25 -4.00
CA GLY A 7 -0.29 18.01 -3.58
C GLY A 7 -0.72 16.88 -4.52
N LYS A 8 0.20 16.02 -4.93
CA LYS A 8 -0.14 14.84 -5.73
C LYS A 8 -1.23 14.07 -4.97
N PRO A 9 -2.36 13.65 -5.59
CA PRO A 9 -3.50 13.06 -4.88
C PRO A 9 -3.13 11.93 -3.91
N LEU A 10 -2.10 11.16 -4.23
CA LEU A 10 -1.55 10.10 -3.38
C LEU A 10 -0.93 10.62 -2.07
N GLN A 11 -0.27 11.78 -2.09
CA GLN A 11 0.31 12.40 -0.90
C GLN A 11 -0.79 12.95 0.03
N GLN A 12 -1.85 13.52 -0.55
CA GLN A 12 -3.01 13.97 0.21
C GLN A 12 -3.71 12.79 0.88
N LEU A 13 -3.90 11.68 0.15
CA LEU A 13 -4.46 10.46 0.70
C LEU A 13 -3.58 9.90 1.83
N GLU A 14 -2.26 9.84 1.64
CA GLU A 14 -1.33 9.38 2.67
C GLU A 14 -1.46 10.23 3.95
N HIS A 15 -1.55 11.56 3.82
CA HIS A 15 -1.73 12.46 4.96
C HIS A 15 -3.05 12.22 5.70
N VAL A 16 -4.15 12.03 4.96
CA VAL A 16 -5.45 11.69 5.56
C VAL A 16 -5.36 10.35 6.31
N LEU A 17 -4.74 9.34 5.70
CA LEU A 17 -4.57 8.04 6.36
C LEU A 17 -3.66 8.14 7.59
N ASP A 18 -2.62 8.97 7.57
CA ASP A 18 -1.74 9.21 8.72
C ASP A 18 -2.51 9.84 9.90
N GLU A 19 -3.31 10.86 9.62
CA GLU A 19 -4.18 11.51 10.61
C GLU A 19 -5.16 10.50 11.26
N TYR A 20 -5.83 9.67 10.45
CA TYR A 20 -6.85 8.76 10.97
C TYR A 20 -6.30 7.47 11.58
N LEU A 21 -5.25 6.89 11.00
CA LEU A 21 -4.71 5.57 11.41
C LEU A 21 -3.63 5.68 12.47
N ILE A 22 -3.05 6.88 12.67
CA ILE A 22 -2.07 7.14 13.73
C ILE A 22 -2.67 8.07 14.79
N HIS A 23 -3.13 9.28 14.43
CA HIS A 23 -3.47 10.28 15.44
C HIS A 23 -4.85 10.07 16.06
N LYS A 24 -5.83 9.62 15.27
CA LYS A 24 -7.21 9.37 15.74
C LYS A 24 -7.52 7.91 16.06
N ALA A 25 -6.59 6.99 15.80
CA ALA A 25 -6.82 5.58 16.09
C ALA A 25 -6.87 5.36 17.62
N PRO A 26 -7.90 4.66 18.14
CA PRO A 26 -8.11 4.49 19.57
C PRO A 26 -7.03 3.64 20.25
N PHE A 27 -6.28 2.88 19.46
CA PHE A 27 -5.21 2.01 19.92
C PHE A 27 -3.95 2.25 19.10
N GLN A 28 -2.79 2.19 19.76
CA GLN A 28 -1.48 2.28 19.14
C GLN A 28 -0.70 1.02 19.49
N LEU A 29 -0.01 0.44 18.50
CA LEU A 29 0.76 -0.77 18.76
C LEU A 29 1.96 -0.45 19.68
N PRO A 30 2.22 -1.25 20.72
CA PRO A 30 3.40 -1.04 21.57
C PRO A 30 4.69 -1.23 20.74
N GLY A 31 5.77 -0.53 21.14
CA GLY A 31 7.01 -0.52 20.37
C GLY A 31 7.60 -1.91 20.09
N GLY A 32 7.50 -2.84 21.05
CA GLY A 32 7.94 -4.23 20.86
C GLY A 32 7.16 -4.97 19.76
N LEU A 33 5.85 -4.74 19.68
CA LEU A 33 5.00 -5.34 18.64
C LEU A 33 5.29 -4.73 17.27
N LYS A 34 5.49 -3.40 17.19
CA LYS A 34 5.92 -2.74 15.94
C LYS A 34 7.24 -3.32 15.44
N GLN A 35 8.22 -3.53 16.34
CA GLN A 35 9.50 -4.16 16.00
C GLN A 35 9.37 -5.62 15.55
N PHE A 36 8.46 -6.39 16.16
CA PHE A 36 8.17 -7.75 15.74
C PHE A 36 7.56 -7.78 14.33
N ILE A 37 6.57 -6.92 14.07
CA ILE A 37 5.92 -6.82 12.76
C ILE A 37 6.95 -6.53 11.67
N VAL A 38 7.84 -5.54 11.83
CA VAL A 38 8.85 -5.22 10.79
C VAL A 38 9.91 -6.31 10.60
N LYS A 39 10.09 -7.20 11.59
CA LYS A 39 10.95 -8.40 11.45
C LYS A 39 10.25 -9.49 10.64
N VAL A 40 8.94 -9.66 10.82
CA VAL A 40 8.14 -10.70 10.15
C VAL A 40 7.63 -10.25 8.78
N ALA A 41 7.41 -8.95 8.56
CA ALA A 41 6.83 -8.40 7.34
C ALA A 41 7.48 -8.88 6.04
N PRO A 42 8.83 -8.95 5.90
CA PRO A 42 9.45 -9.46 4.68
C PRO A 42 9.06 -10.93 4.41
N TRP A 43 9.02 -11.76 5.45
CA TRP A 43 8.67 -13.18 5.37
C TRP A 43 7.19 -13.40 5.08
N LEU A 44 6.33 -12.61 5.73
CA LEU A 44 4.89 -12.63 5.49
C LEU A 44 4.58 -12.18 4.04
N ASN A 45 5.27 -11.16 3.55
CA ASN A 45 5.12 -10.70 2.17
C ASN A 45 5.59 -11.76 1.16
N LEU A 46 6.71 -12.44 1.43
CA LEU A 46 7.14 -13.58 0.62
C LEU A 46 6.12 -14.71 0.61
N LEU A 47 5.52 -15.02 1.75
CA LEU A 47 4.44 -16.01 1.85
C LEU A 47 3.27 -15.62 0.93
N PHE A 48 2.81 -14.37 0.99
CA PHE A 48 1.73 -13.90 0.10
C PHE A 48 2.10 -14.02 -1.37
N ILE A 49 3.32 -13.62 -1.77
CA ILE A 49 3.76 -13.76 -3.16
C ILE A 49 3.76 -15.23 -3.58
N ILE A 50 4.36 -16.12 -2.78
CA ILE A 50 4.49 -17.54 -3.11
C ILE A 50 3.12 -18.23 -3.20
N THR A 51 2.17 -17.85 -2.35
CA THR A 51 0.83 -18.43 -2.36
C THR A 51 -0.05 -17.83 -3.46
N LEU A 52 -0.01 -16.52 -3.68
CA LEU A 52 -0.92 -15.84 -4.61
C LEU A 52 -0.43 -15.88 -6.06
N LEU A 53 0.88 -15.88 -6.30
CA LEU A 53 1.42 -15.88 -7.66
C LEU A 53 0.96 -17.10 -8.48
N PRO A 54 1.04 -18.36 -7.98
CA PRO A 54 0.52 -19.51 -8.71
C PRO A 54 -0.99 -19.42 -8.98
N VAL A 55 -1.77 -18.90 -8.03
CA VAL A 55 -3.22 -18.73 -8.18
C VAL A 55 -3.53 -17.74 -9.30
N VAL A 56 -2.85 -16.58 -9.31
CA VAL A 56 -3.03 -15.57 -10.35
C VAL A 56 -2.58 -16.09 -11.71
N LEU A 57 -1.42 -16.75 -11.80
CA LEU A 57 -0.94 -17.34 -13.06
C LEU A 57 -1.87 -18.43 -13.59
N PHE A 58 -2.40 -19.28 -12.71
CA PHE A 58 -3.37 -20.31 -13.09
C PHE A 58 -4.67 -19.69 -13.59
N ALA A 59 -5.20 -18.68 -12.90
CA ALA A 59 -6.41 -17.98 -13.32
C ALA A 59 -6.22 -17.24 -14.65
N LEU A 60 -5.05 -16.62 -14.88
CA LEU A 60 -4.70 -16.03 -16.17
C LEU A 60 -4.61 -17.08 -17.28
N GLY A 61 -3.95 -18.21 -17.02
CA GLY A 61 -3.83 -19.31 -17.98
C GLY A 61 -5.17 -19.92 -18.35
N LEU A 62 -6.01 -20.22 -17.35
CA LEU A 62 -7.38 -20.69 -17.57
C LEU A 62 -8.23 -19.64 -18.29
N GLY A 63 -8.14 -18.38 -17.88
CA GLY A 63 -8.86 -17.28 -18.51
C GLY A 63 -8.51 -17.15 -20.00
N ALA A 64 -7.24 -17.30 -20.36
CA ALA A 64 -6.81 -17.29 -21.76
C ALA A 64 -7.40 -18.46 -22.56
N ILE A 65 -7.34 -19.69 -22.03
CA ILE A 65 -7.88 -20.90 -22.69
C ILE A 65 -9.40 -20.81 -22.85
N LEU A 66 -10.10 -20.35 -21.81
CA LEU A 66 -11.56 -20.28 -21.78
C LEU A 66 -12.11 -19.03 -22.48
N SER A 67 -11.26 -18.03 -22.78
CA SER A 67 -11.69 -16.75 -23.35
C SER A 67 -12.61 -16.86 -24.58
N PRO A 68 -12.43 -17.77 -25.56
CA PRO A 68 -13.33 -17.84 -26.72
C PRO A 68 -14.73 -18.33 -26.36
N PHE A 69 -14.85 -19.09 -25.27
CA PHE A 69 -16.11 -19.68 -24.80
C PHE A 69 -16.88 -18.76 -23.86
N LEU A 70 -16.22 -17.72 -23.33
CA LEU A 70 -16.79 -16.78 -22.37
C LEU A 70 -17.38 -15.52 -23.02
N LEU A 71 -17.48 -15.46 -24.36
CA LEU A 71 -17.88 -14.25 -25.10
C LEU A 71 -19.40 -14.01 -25.22
N PHE A 72 -20.24 -14.87 -24.63
CA PHE A 72 -21.70 -14.81 -24.83
C PHE A 72 -22.48 -14.64 -23.53
N GLY A 73 -23.44 -13.71 -23.53
CA GLY A 73 -24.41 -13.50 -22.44
C GLY A 73 -23.76 -13.18 -21.08
N ASP A 74 -24.36 -13.66 -20.00
CA ASP A 74 -23.91 -13.43 -18.63
C ASP A 74 -22.49 -13.95 -18.35
N ALA A 75 -21.99 -14.92 -19.13
CA ALA A 75 -20.63 -15.42 -19.02
C ALA A 75 -19.58 -14.34 -19.37
N ALA A 76 -19.90 -13.44 -20.32
CA ALA A 76 -19.00 -12.36 -20.73
C ALA A 76 -18.85 -11.29 -19.66
N TYR A 77 -19.94 -10.95 -18.97
CA TYR A 77 -19.91 -10.01 -17.85
C TYR A 77 -19.05 -10.55 -16.70
N HIS A 78 -19.26 -11.81 -16.30
CA HIS A 78 -18.47 -12.44 -15.24
C HIS A 78 -16.99 -12.61 -15.62
N ALA A 79 -16.69 -12.91 -16.90
CA ALA A 79 -15.32 -12.99 -17.39
C ALA A 79 -14.61 -11.63 -17.36
N GLY A 80 -15.30 -10.55 -17.77
CA GLY A 80 -14.76 -9.19 -17.70
C GLY A 80 -14.47 -8.75 -16.27
N ALA A 81 -15.37 -9.06 -15.34
CA ALA A 81 -15.15 -8.83 -13.92
C ALA A 81 -13.93 -9.62 -13.39
N GLY A 82 -13.82 -10.91 -13.73
CA GLY A 82 -12.68 -11.75 -13.36
C GLY A 82 -11.34 -11.18 -13.84
N LEU A 83 -11.27 -10.71 -15.09
CA LEU A 83 -10.07 -10.11 -15.66
C LEU A 83 -9.67 -8.82 -14.95
N PHE A 84 -10.63 -7.96 -14.60
CA PHE A 84 -10.36 -6.74 -13.84
C PHE A 84 -9.69 -7.07 -12.50
N THR A 85 -10.24 -8.00 -11.72
CA THR A 85 -9.64 -8.40 -10.44
C THR A 85 -8.24 -8.98 -10.62
N LEU A 86 -8.03 -9.78 -11.66
CA LEU A 86 -6.73 -10.38 -11.95
C LEU A 86 -5.65 -9.35 -12.29
N ILE A 87 -5.99 -8.27 -13.00
CA ILE A 87 -5.04 -7.20 -13.32
C ILE A 87 -4.57 -6.49 -12.04
N PHE A 88 -5.49 -6.15 -11.14
CA PHE A 88 -5.15 -5.52 -9.86
C PHE A 88 -4.37 -6.46 -8.95
N ALA A 89 -4.75 -7.74 -8.90
CA ALA A 89 -4.01 -8.75 -8.14
C ALA A 89 -2.57 -8.94 -8.68
N ALA A 90 -2.40 -9.05 -10.00
CA ALA A 90 -1.10 -9.18 -10.63
C ALA A 90 -0.22 -7.94 -10.37
N GLY A 91 -0.77 -6.74 -10.56
CA GLY A 91 -0.07 -5.50 -10.25
C GLY A 91 0.33 -5.40 -8.77
N SER A 92 -0.53 -5.87 -7.87
CA SER A 92 -0.25 -5.89 -6.43
C SER A 92 0.89 -6.84 -6.09
N ILE A 93 0.92 -8.03 -6.70
CA ILE A 93 2.02 -8.98 -6.53
C ILE A 93 3.34 -8.41 -7.04
N VAL A 94 3.34 -7.70 -8.18
CA VAL A 94 4.54 -7.02 -8.69
C VAL A 94 5.04 -5.98 -7.69
N LEU A 95 4.16 -5.13 -7.16
CA LEU A 95 4.51 -4.13 -6.14
C LEU A 95 5.02 -4.80 -4.85
N GLN A 96 4.41 -5.89 -4.41
CA GLN A 96 4.87 -6.68 -3.27
C GLN A 96 6.27 -7.27 -3.52
N ALA A 97 6.54 -7.78 -4.73
CA ALA A 97 7.83 -8.36 -5.07
C ALA A 97 8.96 -7.32 -5.04
N ILE A 98 8.73 -6.14 -5.63
CA ILE A 98 9.72 -5.03 -5.58
C ILE A 98 9.88 -4.44 -4.17
N ALA A 99 8.88 -4.60 -3.29
CA ALA A 99 8.98 -4.19 -1.90
C ALA A 99 9.98 -5.06 -1.10
N VAL A 100 10.13 -6.35 -1.44
CA VAL A 100 10.89 -7.33 -0.65
C VAL A 100 12.28 -6.85 -0.26
N PRO A 101 13.15 -6.36 -1.17
CA PRO A 101 14.48 -5.90 -0.79
C PRO A 101 14.45 -4.71 0.18
N GLY A 102 13.49 -3.81 0.00
CA GLY A 102 13.30 -2.65 0.87
C GLY A 102 12.76 -3.04 2.25
N LEU A 103 11.91 -4.07 2.33
CA LEU A 103 11.38 -4.59 3.58
C LEU A 103 12.49 -5.25 4.42
N PHE A 104 13.35 -6.06 3.81
CA PHE A 104 14.52 -6.63 4.50
C PHE A 104 15.49 -5.55 4.99
N LYS A 105 15.70 -4.50 4.19
CA LYS A 105 16.55 -3.35 4.54
C LYS A 105 15.89 -2.35 5.48
N ARG A 106 14.60 -2.52 5.80
CA ARG A 106 13.78 -1.60 6.59
C ARG A 106 13.90 -0.14 6.14
N ASN A 107 13.73 0.08 4.85
CA ASN A 107 13.78 1.43 4.27
C ASN A 107 12.38 1.90 3.81
N ALA A 108 12.28 3.21 3.56
CA ALA A 108 11.02 3.83 3.16
C ALA A 108 10.49 3.30 1.83
N GLN A 109 11.36 2.89 0.90
CA GLN A 109 10.93 2.34 -0.39
C GLN A 109 10.15 1.03 -0.24
N GLY A 110 10.58 0.13 0.65
CA GLY A 110 9.85 -1.11 0.92
C GLY A 110 8.45 -0.84 1.46
N TRP A 111 8.33 0.13 2.36
CA TRP A 111 7.03 0.56 2.89
C TRP A 111 6.15 1.19 1.81
N ASN A 112 6.70 2.07 0.98
CA ASN A 112 5.96 2.75 -0.09
C ASN A 112 5.36 1.74 -1.08
N PHE A 113 6.12 0.71 -1.48
CA PHE A 113 5.60 -0.30 -2.41
C PHE A 113 4.51 -1.17 -1.78
N LEU A 114 4.61 -1.52 -0.50
CA LEU A 114 3.50 -2.19 0.21
C LEU A 114 2.27 -1.29 0.33
N TYR A 115 2.46 0.00 0.57
CA TYR A 115 1.37 0.97 0.60
C TYR A 115 0.63 1.01 -0.73
N TYR A 116 1.35 1.13 -1.85
CA TYR A 116 0.74 1.11 -3.18
C TYR A 116 0.11 -0.23 -3.54
N ALA A 117 0.71 -1.36 -3.16
CA ALA A 117 0.10 -2.67 -3.34
C ALA A 117 -1.24 -2.79 -2.61
N THR A 118 -1.31 -2.25 -1.38
CA THR A 118 -2.54 -2.23 -0.57
C THR A 118 -3.60 -1.32 -1.18
N LEU A 119 -3.22 -0.13 -1.66
CA LEU A 119 -4.15 0.77 -2.35
C LEU A 119 -4.69 0.17 -3.64
N LEU A 120 -3.85 -0.56 -4.38
CA LEU A 120 -4.28 -1.22 -5.61
C LEU A 120 -5.38 -2.24 -5.31
N MET A 121 -5.19 -3.09 -4.29
CA MET A 121 -6.24 -4.02 -3.86
C MET A 121 -7.50 -3.30 -3.34
N ALA A 122 -7.31 -2.19 -2.62
CA ALA A 122 -8.43 -1.37 -2.15
C ALA A 122 -9.34 -0.90 -3.30
N VAL A 123 -8.76 -0.49 -4.44
CA VAL A 123 -9.55 -0.10 -5.62
C VAL A 123 -10.40 -1.27 -6.12
N ALA A 124 -9.81 -2.47 -6.21
CA ALA A 124 -10.57 -3.65 -6.62
C ALA A 124 -11.71 -3.97 -5.64
N ASP A 125 -11.44 -3.95 -4.34
CA ASP A 125 -12.44 -4.23 -3.30
C ASP A 125 -13.57 -3.18 -3.27
N ILE A 126 -13.27 -1.91 -3.55
CA ILE A 126 -14.28 -0.84 -3.67
C ILE A 126 -15.19 -1.10 -4.88
N VAL A 127 -14.61 -1.41 -6.04
CA VAL A 127 -15.38 -1.64 -7.27
C VAL A 127 -16.34 -2.83 -7.12
N TYR A 128 -15.94 -3.87 -6.38
CA TYR A 128 -16.78 -5.04 -6.10
C TYR A 128 -17.62 -4.94 -4.82
N PHE A 129 -17.56 -3.82 -4.09
CA PHE A 129 -18.22 -3.67 -2.79
C PHE A 129 -17.89 -4.83 -1.82
N SER A 130 -16.65 -5.32 -1.88
CA SER A 130 -16.16 -6.45 -1.08
C SER A 130 -15.94 -6.01 0.37
N ILE A 131 -16.97 -6.12 1.21
CA ILE A 131 -16.87 -5.71 2.62
C ILE A 131 -15.73 -6.45 3.34
N THR A 132 -15.59 -7.75 3.09
CA THR A 132 -14.52 -8.56 3.66
C THR A 132 -13.14 -8.10 3.20
N GLY A 133 -13.00 -7.77 1.91
CA GLY A 133 -11.75 -7.24 1.34
C GLY A 133 -11.40 -5.87 1.91
N LEU A 134 -12.39 -4.97 2.00
CA LEU A 134 -12.23 -3.64 2.59
C LEU A 134 -11.81 -3.69 4.06
N ILE A 135 -12.35 -4.64 4.84
CA ILE A 135 -11.88 -4.87 6.22
C ILE A 135 -10.41 -5.27 6.23
N GLY A 136 -10.02 -6.20 5.35
CA GLY A 136 -8.62 -6.61 5.17
C GLY A 136 -7.70 -5.45 4.80
N VAL A 137 -8.13 -4.58 3.87
CA VAL A 137 -7.42 -3.36 3.48
C VAL A 137 -7.27 -2.41 4.66
N LEU A 138 -8.33 -2.14 5.42
CA LEU A 138 -8.27 -1.24 6.58
C LEU A 138 -7.31 -1.75 7.65
N ILE A 139 -7.33 -3.05 7.95
CA ILE A 139 -6.39 -3.68 8.89
C ILE A 139 -4.95 -3.57 8.36
N SER A 140 -4.75 -3.84 7.06
CA SER A 140 -3.43 -3.78 6.43
C SER A 140 -2.86 -2.36 6.45
N LEU A 141 -3.67 -1.36 6.08
CA LEU A 141 -3.30 0.05 6.16
C LEU A 141 -3.01 0.47 7.60
N TYR A 142 -3.85 0.08 8.57
CA TYR A 142 -3.59 0.38 9.98
C TYR A 142 -2.23 -0.16 10.43
N ILE A 143 -1.95 -1.44 10.21
CA ILE A 143 -0.66 -2.05 10.58
C ILE A 143 0.50 -1.34 9.87
N LEU A 144 0.33 -1.05 8.57
CA LEU A 144 1.37 -0.43 7.75
C LEU A 144 1.71 0.98 8.26
N PHE A 145 0.72 1.82 8.53
CA PHE A 145 0.93 3.17 9.08
C PHE A 145 1.51 3.12 10.49
N GLN A 146 1.07 2.17 11.32
CA GLN A 146 1.61 2.00 12.67
C GLN A 146 3.11 1.71 12.71
N VAL A 147 3.65 0.98 11.71
CA VAL A 147 5.08 0.65 11.62
C VAL A 147 5.88 1.58 10.70
N LYS A 148 5.24 2.56 10.05
CA LYS A 148 5.88 3.49 9.09
C LYS A 148 7.16 4.14 9.63
N SER A 149 7.14 4.57 10.90
CA SER A 149 8.29 5.20 11.56
C SER A 149 9.52 4.29 11.69
N LEU A 150 9.35 2.97 11.60
CA LEU A 150 10.45 2.00 11.63
C LEU A 150 11.07 1.75 10.24
N TYR A 151 10.41 2.19 9.17
CA TYR A 151 10.91 2.15 7.78
C TYR A 151 11.42 3.50 7.29
N ALA A 152 10.83 4.59 7.81
CA ALA A 152 11.35 5.93 7.66
C ALA A 152 12.62 6.07 8.53
N GLY A 153 13.78 5.62 8.01
CA GLY A 153 15.07 5.95 8.61
C GLY A 153 15.16 7.45 8.92
N LYS A 154 15.96 7.83 9.94
CA LYS A 154 16.09 9.13 10.64
C LYS A 154 16.09 10.46 9.82
N THR A 155 15.83 10.48 8.52
CA THR A 155 16.02 11.61 7.61
C THR A 155 14.75 12.36 7.20
N VAL A 156 13.58 12.12 7.81
CA VAL A 156 12.34 12.83 7.41
C VAL A 156 11.80 13.79 8.49
N MET A 157 12.53 14.02 9.59
CA MET A 157 12.20 15.09 10.57
C MET A 157 13.30 16.16 10.69
N ALA A 158 14.11 16.37 9.67
CA ALA A 158 14.82 17.63 9.54
C ALA A 158 13.79 18.68 9.09
N ALA A 159 13.09 19.25 10.08
CA ALA A 159 12.40 20.53 9.91
C ALA A 159 13.33 21.48 9.13
N PRO A 160 12.81 22.34 8.24
CA PRO A 160 13.62 23.38 7.65
C PRO A 160 14.29 24.14 8.80
N SER A 161 15.62 24.16 8.78
CA SER A 161 16.41 24.89 9.77
C SER A 161 15.85 26.31 9.88
N PRO A 162 15.71 26.87 11.10
CA PRO A 162 15.37 28.27 11.24
C PRO A 162 16.46 29.03 10.49
N LYS A 163 16.08 29.81 9.47
CA LYS A 163 17.01 30.66 8.73
C LYS A 163 17.77 31.49 9.75
N SER A 164 19.05 31.19 9.97
CA SER A 164 19.94 32.03 10.76
C SER A 164 20.05 33.36 10.03
N HIS A 165 19.26 34.35 10.47
CA HIS A 165 19.48 35.73 10.11
C HIS A 165 20.88 36.11 10.61
N PRO A 166 21.81 36.50 9.74
CA PRO A 166 23.06 37.08 10.21
C PRO A 166 22.76 38.40 10.94
N PRO A 167 23.52 38.74 11.99
CA PRO A 167 23.32 39.99 12.70
C PRO A 167 23.53 41.16 11.72
N LYS A 168 22.58 42.09 11.70
CA LYS A 168 22.77 43.37 11.02
C LYS A 168 23.98 44.04 11.66
N HIS A 169 25.04 44.19 10.87
CA HIS A 169 26.13 45.09 11.24
C HIS A 169 25.53 46.48 11.43
N GLN A 170 25.80 47.03 12.60
CA GLN A 170 25.60 48.43 12.94
C GLN A 170 26.55 49.25 12.08
N ASP A 171 25.99 50.22 11.37
CA ASP A 171 26.67 51.46 10.99
C ASP A 171 25.81 52.62 11.50
#